data_AF-A0A1G6ZYY4-F1
#
_entry.id   AF-A0A1G6ZYY4-F1
#
_cell.length_a   1.000
_cell.length_b   1.000
_cell.length_c   1.000
_cell.angle_alpha   90.00
_cell.angle_beta   90.00
_cell.angle_gamma   90.00
#
_symmetry.space_group_name_H-M   'P 1'
#
loop_
_entity.id
_entity.type
_entity.pdbx_description
1 polymer ?
#
loop_
_entity_poly.entity_id
_entity_poly.type
_entity_poly.pdbx_seq_one_letter_code
_entity_poly.pdbx_strand_id
1 'polypeptide(L)'
;MKLYTKTTLLTKLACTLCMVLLCSVNSWSQQADSIKISLKNRAKKVSRIPEIKANITPYKPLYMSIGGSGLFNSYSTTPRAATVTPKDKLLTIVKIYPNPVEDQLNIILSIGKDGTQTTIKIIDLLGNEVATLSNERLNAGEQTKSFTIPSRINAGIYFLRVIAGTESQVKRISVL
;
A
#
# COMPACT_ATOMS: atom_id res chain seq x y z
N MET A 1 -35.39 -34.77 -93.55
CA MET A 1 -34.85 -33.66 -92.74
C MET A 1 -35.77 -33.14 -91.61
N LYS A 2 -36.96 -33.74 -91.31
CA LYS A 2 -37.87 -33.22 -90.26
C LYS A 2 -37.77 -33.90 -88.88
N LEU A 3 -37.02 -35.00 -88.75
CA LEU A 3 -36.88 -35.72 -87.48
C LEU A 3 -35.77 -35.15 -86.58
N TYR A 4 -34.65 -34.73 -87.16
CA TYR A 4 -33.47 -34.25 -86.42
C TYR A 4 -33.70 -32.89 -85.74
N THR A 5 -34.46 -32.00 -86.39
CA THR A 5 -34.84 -30.70 -85.82
C THR A 5 -35.79 -30.84 -84.63
N LYS A 6 -36.63 -31.88 -84.60
CA LYS A 6 -37.51 -32.17 -83.45
C LYS A 6 -36.73 -32.73 -82.25
N THR A 7 -35.77 -33.63 -82.47
CA THR A 7 -34.92 -34.16 -81.38
C THR A 7 -33.96 -33.13 -80.81
N THR A 8 -33.44 -32.20 -81.62
CA THR A 8 -32.62 -31.08 -81.12
C THR A 8 -33.44 -30.05 -80.34
N LEU A 9 -34.69 -29.81 -80.76
CA LEU A 9 -35.61 -28.92 -80.02
C LEU A 9 -35.97 -29.53 -78.65
N LEU A 10 -36.28 -30.83 -78.61
CA LEU A 10 -36.65 -31.52 -77.38
C LEU A 10 -35.51 -31.56 -76.34
N THR A 11 -34.27 -31.77 -76.79
CA THR A 11 -33.09 -31.78 -75.92
C THR A 11 -32.74 -30.38 -75.40
N LYS A 12 -32.91 -29.32 -76.21
CA LYS A 12 -32.75 -27.93 -75.78
C LYS A 12 -33.79 -27.55 -74.72
N LEU A 13 -35.06 -27.93 -74.92
CA LEU A 13 -36.16 -27.62 -74.01
C LEU A 13 -36.04 -28.37 -72.68
N ALA A 14 -35.61 -29.64 -72.71
CA ALA A 14 -35.29 -30.42 -71.52
C ALA A 14 -34.12 -29.82 -70.73
N CYS A 15 -33.08 -29.34 -71.41
CA CYS A 15 -31.92 -28.72 -70.76
C CYS A 15 -32.27 -27.37 -70.10
N THR A 16 -33.09 -26.54 -70.76
CA THR A 16 -33.56 -25.27 -70.16
C THR A 16 -34.48 -25.52 -68.98
N LEU A 17 -35.34 -26.54 -69.04
CA LEU A 17 -36.22 -26.90 -67.91
C LEU A 17 -35.40 -27.39 -66.71
N CYS A 18 -34.34 -28.18 -66.96
CA CYS A 18 -33.45 -28.70 -65.92
C CYS A 18 -32.68 -27.57 -65.19
N MET A 19 -32.12 -26.61 -65.93
CA MET A 19 -31.41 -25.47 -65.33
C MET A 19 -32.34 -24.57 -64.52
N VAL A 20 -33.58 -24.33 -64.99
CA VAL A 20 -34.55 -23.52 -64.24
C VAL A 20 -35.02 -24.24 -62.96
N LEU A 21 -35.24 -25.55 -63.02
CA LEU A 21 -35.67 -26.35 -61.85
C LEU A 21 -34.58 -26.45 -60.77
N LEU A 22 -33.30 -26.46 -61.17
CA LEU A 22 -32.15 -26.55 -60.26
C LEU A 22 -31.69 -25.18 -59.75
N CYS A 23 -32.08 -24.07 -60.37
CA CYS A 23 -31.79 -22.71 -59.88
C CYS A 23 -32.82 -22.17 -58.89
N SER A 24 -33.99 -22.82 -58.72
CA SER A 24 -35.03 -22.40 -57.78
C SER A 24 -34.94 -23.04 -56.39
N VAL A 25 -33.95 -23.90 -56.15
CA VAL A 25 -33.68 -24.41 -54.79
C VAL A 25 -32.87 -23.38 -54.03
N ASN A 26 -33.45 -22.86 -52.95
CA ASN A 26 -32.75 -21.99 -52.02
C ASN A 26 -31.50 -22.73 -51.51
N SER A 27 -30.34 -22.08 -51.61
CA SER A 27 -29.09 -22.61 -51.07
C SER A 27 -29.25 -22.88 -49.58
N TRP A 28 -29.25 -24.15 -49.21
CA TRP A 28 -29.40 -24.63 -47.82
C TRP A 28 -28.14 -24.40 -46.96
N SER A 29 -27.19 -23.59 -47.43
CA SER A 29 -26.00 -23.18 -46.68
C SER A 29 -26.11 -21.79 -46.06
N GLN A 30 -27.20 -21.05 -46.31
CA GLN A 30 -27.47 -19.80 -45.60
C GLN A 30 -28.05 -20.10 -44.22
N GLN A 31 -27.19 -20.52 -43.31
CA GLN A 31 -27.49 -20.33 -41.89
C GLN A 31 -27.40 -18.82 -41.66
N ALA A 32 -28.56 -18.16 -41.55
CA ALA A 32 -28.64 -16.78 -41.13
C ALA A 32 -27.81 -16.63 -39.86
N ASP A 33 -26.79 -15.76 -39.88
CA ASP A 33 -25.98 -15.46 -38.72
C ASP A 33 -26.89 -14.96 -37.61
N SER A 34 -27.34 -15.86 -36.74
CA SER A 34 -28.02 -15.48 -35.52
C SER A 34 -26.95 -14.89 -34.63
N ILE A 35 -26.67 -13.60 -34.80
CA ILE A 35 -26.08 -12.82 -33.73
C ILE A 35 -27.13 -12.83 -32.63
N LYS A 36 -27.10 -13.87 -31.78
CA LYS A 36 -27.77 -13.82 -30.51
C LYS A 36 -27.03 -12.77 -29.71
N ILE A 37 -27.45 -11.51 -29.84
CA ILE A 37 -27.11 -10.46 -28.89
C ILE A 37 -27.83 -10.86 -27.61
N SER A 38 -27.21 -11.76 -26.85
CA SER A 38 -27.60 -11.98 -25.48
C SER A 38 -27.19 -10.71 -24.73
N LEU A 39 -28.13 -9.78 -24.60
CA LEU A 39 -28.13 -8.76 -23.55
C LEU A 39 -28.26 -9.50 -22.20
N LYS A 40 -27.26 -10.31 -21.84
CA LYS A 40 -27.00 -10.50 -20.42
C LYS A 40 -26.62 -9.12 -19.95
N ASN A 41 -27.41 -8.56 -19.03
CA ASN A 41 -26.94 -7.45 -18.21
C ASN A 41 -25.65 -7.93 -17.58
N ARG A 42 -24.51 -7.61 -18.20
CA ARG A 42 -23.22 -7.79 -17.59
C ARG A 42 -23.29 -6.85 -16.40
N ALA A 43 -23.49 -7.42 -15.21
CA ALA A 43 -23.43 -6.65 -13.98
C ALA A 43 -22.11 -5.87 -14.09
N LYS A 44 -22.20 -4.54 -14.19
CA LYS A 44 -21.01 -3.70 -14.23
C LYS A 44 -20.26 -4.09 -12.98
N LYS A 45 -19.09 -4.74 -13.12
CA LYS A 45 -18.21 -4.88 -11.96
C LYS A 45 -17.98 -3.44 -11.54
N VAL A 46 -18.52 -3.08 -10.38
CA VAL A 46 -18.27 -1.78 -9.78
C VAL A 46 -16.76 -1.79 -9.57
N SER A 47 -16.07 -1.05 -10.44
CA SER A 47 -14.69 -0.69 -10.22
C SER A 47 -14.71 0.18 -8.97
N ARG A 48 -14.55 -0.45 -7.81
CA ARG A 48 -14.20 0.26 -6.60
C ARG A 48 -12.76 0.65 -6.78
N ILE A 49 -12.54 1.72 -7.53
CA ILE A 49 -11.31 2.48 -7.44
C ILE A 49 -11.19 2.79 -5.94
N PRO A 50 -10.10 2.40 -5.25
CA PRO A 50 -9.94 2.77 -3.85
C PRO A 50 -9.97 4.30 -3.79
N GLU A 51 -11.00 4.85 -3.16
CA GLU A 51 -11.00 6.27 -2.83
C GLU A 51 -9.83 6.48 -1.88
N ILE A 52 -8.78 7.14 -2.37
CA ILE A 52 -7.75 7.69 -1.50
C ILE A 52 -8.44 8.82 -0.73
N LYS A 53 -9.08 8.47 0.38
CA LYS A 53 -9.55 9.44 1.37
C LYS A 53 -8.32 10.09 1.97
N ALA A 54 -7.83 11.12 1.29
CA ALA A 54 -6.86 12.02 1.88
C ALA A 54 -7.57 12.68 3.06
N ASN A 55 -7.13 12.38 4.28
CA ASN A 55 -7.56 13.08 5.49
C ASN A 55 -6.89 14.46 5.51
N ILE A 56 -7.27 15.31 4.57
CA ILE A 56 -6.76 16.68 4.47
C ILE A 56 -7.73 17.50 5.31
N THR A 57 -7.21 18.14 6.35
CA THR A 57 -8.00 19.10 7.12
C THR A 57 -8.37 20.27 6.20
N PRO A 58 -9.66 20.58 5.99
CA PRO A 58 -10.06 21.73 5.20
C PRO A 58 -9.40 22.99 5.78
N TYR A 59 -8.62 23.69 4.97
CA TYR A 59 -8.07 24.98 5.38
C TYR A 59 -9.24 25.96 5.53
N LYS A 60 -9.57 26.28 6.78
CA LYS A 60 -10.50 27.36 7.11
C LYS A 60 -9.68 28.66 7.13
N PRO A 61 -9.84 29.56 6.14
CA PRO A 61 -9.24 30.88 6.25
C PRO A 61 -9.85 31.54 7.48
N LEU A 62 -9.01 32.08 8.35
CA LEU A 62 -9.46 32.97 9.42
C LEU A 62 -10.07 34.19 8.74
N TYR A 63 -11.40 34.21 8.61
CA TYR A 63 -12.10 35.45 8.32
C TYR A 63 -11.85 36.35 9.53
N MET A 64 -11.08 37.41 9.30
CA MET A 64 -10.96 38.53 10.22
C MET A 64 -12.37 39.02 10.53
N SER A 65 -12.90 38.58 11.68
CA SER A 65 -14.06 39.21 12.28
C SER A 65 -13.70 40.67 12.50
N ILE A 66 -14.27 41.54 11.67
CA ILE A 66 -14.23 42.98 11.86
C ILE A 66 -14.95 43.26 13.18
N GLY A 67 -14.16 43.53 14.21
CA GLY A 67 -14.67 43.88 15.54
C GLY A 67 -13.92 43.17 16.66
N GLY A 68 -12.83 43.80 17.10
CA GLY A 68 -12.41 43.83 18.51
C GLY A 68 -12.02 42.53 19.20
N SER A 69 -10.75 42.47 19.60
CA SER A 69 -10.23 41.62 20.69
C SER A 69 -10.31 40.10 20.51
N GLY A 70 -9.21 39.55 20.00
CA GLY A 70 -8.90 38.12 20.04
C GLY A 70 -7.49 37.81 19.54
N LEU A 71 -6.53 38.71 19.81
CA LEU A 71 -5.12 38.42 19.62
C LEU A 71 -4.68 37.52 20.78
N PHE A 72 -3.93 36.46 20.46
CA PHE A 72 -3.38 35.44 21.38
C PHE A 72 -4.35 34.34 21.84
N ASN A 73 -4.78 33.47 20.93
CA ASN A 73 -4.96 32.07 21.31
C ASN A 73 -3.63 31.34 21.08
N SER A 74 -2.73 31.52 22.04
CA SER A 74 -1.64 30.57 22.31
C SER A 74 -2.25 29.18 22.56
N TYR A 75 -1.47 28.14 22.33
CA TYR A 75 -1.86 26.73 22.31
C TYR A 75 -2.54 26.31 21.01
N SER A 76 -1.68 25.82 20.12
CA SER A 76 -1.97 24.69 19.24
C SER A 76 -2.62 23.55 20.03
N THR A 77 -3.93 23.61 20.25
CA THR A 77 -4.75 22.42 20.47
C THR A 77 -4.93 21.76 19.10
N THR A 78 -3.86 21.12 18.63
CA THR A 78 -4.08 19.90 17.87
C THR A 78 -4.96 19.03 18.77
N PRO A 79 -6.11 18.51 18.30
CA PRO A 79 -6.71 17.40 19.01
C PRO A 79 -5.61 16.36 19.10
N ARG A 80 -5.16 16.09 20.33
CA ARG A 80 -4.26 14.99 20.68
C ARG A 80 -4.79 13.81 19.91
N ALA A 81 -4.11 13.46 18.81
CA ALA A 81 -4.42 12.26 18.08
C ALA A 81 -4.41 11.18 19.14
N ALA A 82 -5.60 10.61 19.40
CA ALA A 82 -5.69 9.41 20.20
C ALA A 82 -4.60 8.51 19.64
N THR A 83 -3.68 8.14 20.52
CA THR A 83 -2.59 7.23 20.22
C THR A 83 -3.24 6.04 19.54
N VAL A 84 -3.17 5.99 18.22
CA VAL A 84 -3.27 4.75 17.47
C VAL A 84 -1.98 4.07 17.87
N THR A 85 -1.99 3.42 19.05
CA THR A 85 -1.00 2.41 19.37
C THR A 85 -1.15 1.45 18.21
N PRO A 86 -0.19 1.40 17.27
CA PRO A 86 -0.24 0.40 16.24
C PRO A 86 -0.13 -0.89 17.03
N LYS A 87 -1.23 -1.63 17.15
CA LYS A 87 -1.30 -2.85 17.96
C LYS A 87 -0.29 -3.91 17.47
N ASP A 88 0.32 -3.66 16.32
CA ASP A 88 1.31 -4.50 15.65
C ASP A 88 2.74 -3.97 15.73
N LYS A 89 3.00 -2.84 16.41
CA LYS A 89 4.37 -2.31 16.52
C LYS A 89 5.19 -3.13 17.52
N LEU A 90 6.21 -3.82 17.02
CA LEU A 90 7.02 -4.77 17.78
C LEU A 90 7.99 -4.10 18.73
N LEU A 91 8.45 -2.89 18.42
CA LEU A 91 9.37 -2.11 19.24
C LEU A 91 8.84 -0.70 19.47
N THR A 92 8.90 -0.20 20.69
CA THR A 92 8.68 1.23 20.98
C THR A 92 9.68 1.73 22.01
N ILE A 93 10.47 2.75 21.64
CA ILE A 93 11.30 3.48 22.60
C ILE A 93 10.40 4.49 23.31
N VAL A 94 10.18 4.29 24.60
CA VAL A 94 9.31 5.14 25.43
C VAL A 94 10.07 6.39 25.86
N LYS A 95 11.24 6.22 26.50
CA LYS A 95 12.07 7.32 27.01
C LYS A 95 13.54 6.93 27.04
N ILE A 96 14.39 7.95 26.96
CA ILE A 96 15.84 7.86 27.10
C ILE A 96 16.26 8.99 28.03
N TYR A 97 16.94 8.68 29.12
CA TYR A 97 17.39 9.68 30.10
C TYR A 97 18.64 9.22 30.86
N PRO A 98 19.47 10.15 31.34
CA PRO A 98 19.45 11.58 31.03
C PRO A 98 19.82 11.85 29.57
N ASN A 99 19.44 13.02 29.05
CA ASN A 99 19.94 13.52 27.76
C ASN A 99 20.13 15.03 27.92
N PRO A 100 21.37 15.56 27.96
CA PRO A 100 22.65 14.88 27.68
C PRO A 100 23.04 13.76 28.68
N VAL A 101 23.82 12.77 28.21
CA VAL A 101 24.37 11.66 28.99
C VAL A 101 25.78 12.01 29.46
N GLU A 102 26.07 11.77 30.73
CA GLU A 102 27.44 11.71 31.27
C GLU A 102 27.98 10.27 31.12
N ASP A 103 27.83 9.43 32.15
CA ASP A 103 28.37 8.06 32.13
C ASP A 103 27.31 6.97 32.02
N GLN A 104 26.11 7.24 32.52
CA GLN A 104 25.02 6.25 32.59
C GLN A 104 23.81 6.71 31.79
N LEU A 105 23.22 5.77 31.07
CA LEU A 105 22.05 5.96 30.23
C LEU A 105 20.97 4.93 30.58
N ASN A 106 19.76 5.42 30.85
CA ASN A 106 18.59 4.60 31.05
C ASN A 106 17.68 4.69 29.82
N ILE A 107 17.24 3.52 29.35
CA ILE A 107 16.35 3.38 28.20
C ILE A 107 15.11 2.60 28.66
N ILE A 108 13.95 3.21 28.48
CA ILE A 108 12.66 2.56 28.65
C ILE A 108 12.16 2.16 27.27
N LEU A 109 11.98 0.87 27.06
CA LEU A 109 11.58 0.28 25.81
C LEU A 109 10.42 -0.71 26.03
N SER A 110 9.50 -0.75 25.08
CA SER A 110 8.34 -1.64 25.08
C SER A 110 8.48 -2.61 23.91
N ILE A 111 8.45 -3.90 24.22
CA ILE A 111 8.54 -5.00 23.26
C ILE A 111 7.16 -5.63 23.10
N GLY A 112 6.72 -5.81 21.85
CA GLY A 112 5.40 -6.36 21.54
C GLY A 112 5.31 -7.88 21.55
N LYS A 113 6.44 -8.61 21.49
CA LYS A 113 6.47 -10.07 21.36
C LYS A 113 7.52 -10.72 22.27
N ASP A 114 7.16 -11.84 22.89
CA ASP A 114 8.05 -12.63 23.74
C ASP A 114 9.24 -13.23 22.97
N GLY A 115 10.39 -13.31 23.65
CA GLY A 115 11.61 -13.91 23.11
C GLY A 115 12.21 -13.15 21.92
N THR A 116 11.91 -11.86 21.76
CA THR A 116 12.40 -11.05 20.65
C THR A 116 13.88 -10.72 20.84
N GLN A 117 14.72 -11.10 19.87
CA GLN A 117 16.13 -10.70 19.84
C GLN A 117 16.21 -9.18 19.73
N THR A 118 16.75 -8.54 20.77
CA THR A 118 16.91 -7.09 20.88
C THR A 118 18.38 -6.73 20.99
N THR A 119 18.83 -5.87 20.08
CA THR A 119 20.20 -5.35 20.05
C THR A 119 20.17 -3.83 20.18
N ILE A 120 20.90 -3.31 21.16
CA ILE A 120 21.02 -1.87 21.41
C ILE A 120 22.44 -1.45 21.07
N LYS A 121 22.57 -0.49 20.16
CA LYS A 121 23.86 0.01 19.66
C LYS A 121 23.90 1.54 19.70
N ILE A 122 25.10 2.08 19.85
CA ILE A 122 25.42 3.48 19.62
C ILE A 122 26.06 3.59 18.23
N ILE A 123 25.51 4.47 17.40
CA ILE A 123 26.01 4.75 16.07
C ILE A 123 26.37 6.24 15.93
N ASP A 124 27.33 6.52 15.07
CA ASP A 124 27.75 7.88 14.72
C ASP A 124 26.82 8.51 13.66
N LEU A 125 27.03 9.79 13.31
CA LEU A 125 26.31 10.52 12.26
C LEU A 125 26.35 9.81 10.91
N LEU A 126 27.46 9.12 10.61
CA LEU A 126 27.63 8.34 9.39
C LEU A 126 26.96 6.95 9.45
N GLY A 127 26.36 6.58 10.58
CA GLY A 127 25.73 5.28 10.79
C GLY A 127 26.70 4.15 11.17
N ASN A 128 27.98 4.46 11.38
CA ASN A 128 28.98 3.51 11.84
C ASN A 128 28.70 3.06 13.27
N GLU A 129 28.84 1.77 13.55
CA GLU A 129 28.65 1.21 14.90
C GLU A 129 29.84 1.56 15.79
N VAL A 130 29.60 2.41 16.79
CA VAL A 130 30.63 2.85 17.75
C VAL A 130 30.71 1.89 18.93
N ALA A 131 29.55 1.43 19.43
CA ALA A 131 29.48 0.48 20.54
C ALA A 131 28.19 -0.33 20.50
N THR A 132 28.25 -1.57 20.98
CA THR A 132 27.06 -2.39 21.25
C THR A 132 26.85 -2.44 22.76
N LEU A 133 25.71 -1.97 23.24
CA LEU A 133 25.38 -1.89 24.67
C LEU A 133 24.75 -3.19 25.17
N SER A 134 23.89 -3.81 24.36
CA SER A 134 23.28 -5.11 24.67
C SER A 134 22.90 -5.87 23.43
N ASN A 135 22.87 -7.20 23.55
CA ASN A 135 22.39 -8.11 22.54
C ASN A 135 21.77 -9.34 23.21
N GLU A 136 20.48 -9.28 23.52
CA GLU A 136 19.79 -10.30 24.30
C GLU A 136 18.36 -10.52 23.80
N ARG A 137 17.73 -11.63 24.19
CA ARG A 137 16.31 -11.84 23.95
C ARG A 137 15.49 -11.24 25.08
N LEU A 138 14.56 -10.36 24.73
CA LEU A 138 13.64 -9.74 25.68
C LEU A 138 12.24 -10.29 25.51
N ASN A 139 11.54 -10.42 26.64
CA ASN A 139 10.12 -10.78 26.65
C ASN A 139 9.26 -9.55 26.35
N ALA A 140 7.99 -9.79 26.03
CA ALA A 140 7.03 -8.71 25.81
C ALA A 140 6.83 -7.89 27.08
N GLY A 141 6.47 -6.62 26.89
CA GLY A 141 6.23 -5.66 27.96
C GLY A 141 7.22 -4.51 27.98
N GLU A 142 7.06 -3.64 28.97
CA GLU A 142 7.95 -2.51 29.21
C GLU A 142 9.15 -2.97 30.04
N GLN A 143 10.34 -2.61 29.58
CA GLN A 143 11.61 -2.97 30.18
C GLN A 143 12.46 -1.70 30.31
N THR A 144 13.03 -1.51 31.50
CA THR A 144 14.01 -0.45 31.75
C THR A 144 15.39 -1.07 31.78
N LYS A 145 16.28 -0.58 30.92
CA LYS A 145 17.66 -1.04 30.85
C LYS A 145 18.60 0.14 31.12
N SER A 146 19.55 -0.11 32.02
CA SER A 146 20.60 0.85 32.38
C SER A 146 21.91 0.41 31.76
N PHE A 147 22.62 1.35 31.14
CA PHE A 147 23.88 1.09 30.44
C PHE A 147 24.92 2.13 30.85
N THR A 148 26.16 1.67 31.00
CA THR A 148 27.32 2.55 31.15
C THR A 148 27.93 2.81 29.77
N ILE A 149 28.15 4.08 29.43
CA ILE A 149 28.81 4.46 28.18
C ILE A 149 30.29 4.06 28.24
N PRO A 150 30.83 3.41 27.20
CA PRO A 150 32.26 3.11 27.12
C PRO A 150 33.10 4.39 27.07
N SER A 151 34.15 4.46 27.88
CA SER A 151 35.07 5.62 27.98
C SER A 151 35.79 6.00 26.69
N ARG A 152 35.76 5.16 25.66
CA ARG A 152 36.30 5.43 24.32
C ARG A 152 35.41 6.35 23.47
N ILE A 153 34.20 6.64 23.93
CA ILE A 153 33.26 7.53 23.23
C ILE A 153 33.51 8.94 23.73
N ASN A 154 33.85 9.85 22.82
CA ASN A 154 34.09 11.25 23.15
C ASN A 154 32.76 11.99 23.31
N ALA A 155 32.82 13.18 23.92
CA ALA A 155 31.71 14.11 23.96
C ALA A 155 31.23 14.47 22.54
N GLY A 156 29.93 14.44 22.29
CA GLY A 156 29.38 14.68 20.96
C GLY A 156 27.94 14.24 20.78
N ILE A 157 27.45 14.34 19.54
CA ILE A 157 26.11 13.88 19.17
C ILE A 157 26.22 12.48 18.60
N TYR A 158 25.42 11.56 19.13
CA TYR A 158 25.33 10.19 18.68
C TYR A 158 23.88 9.78 18.47
N PHE A 159 23.69 8.59 17.92
CA PHE A 159 22.38 7.99 17.78
C PHE A 159 22.35 6.63 18.47
N LEU A 160 21.35 6.45 19.33
CA LEU A 160 21.00 5.17 19.87
C LEU A 160 20.12 4.43 18.86
N ARG A 161 20.59 3.28 18.38
CA ARG A 161 19.85 2.38 17.51
C ARG A 161 19.42 1.15 18.32
N VAL A 162 18.12 0.95 18.40
CA VAL A 162 17.51 -0.27 18.98
C VAL A 162 16.94 -1.09 17.83
N ILE A 163 17.32 -2.34 17.75
CA ILE A 163 16.84 -3.31 16.76
C ILE A 163 16.15 -4.42 17.53
N ALA A 164 14.89 -4.69 17.24
CA ALA A 164 14.15 -5.81 17.81
C ALA A 164 13.54 -6.61 16.67
N GLY A 165 14.06 -7.81 16.41
CA GLY A 165 13.64 -8.62 15.27
C GLY A 165 13.73 -7.85 13.94
N THR A 166 12.57 -7.57 13.32
CA THR A 166 12.45 -6.86 12.04
C THR A 166 12.34 -5.34 12.17
N GLU A 167 12.10 -4.82 13.37
CA GLU A 167 11.94 -3.38 13.58
C GLU A 167 13.23 -2.74 14.10
N SER A 168 13.51 -1.53 13.62
CA SER A 168 14.58 -0.70 14.15
C SER A 168 14.07 0.71 14.43
N GLN A 169 14.46 1.24 15.59
CA GLN A 169 14.23 2.64 15.95
C GLN A 169 15.54 3.30 16.35
N VAL A 170 15.65 4.57 15.96
CA VAL A 170 16.83 5.38 16.20
C VAL A 170 16.42 6.64 16.96
N LYS A 171 17.19 7.01 17.98
CA LYS A 171 17.00 8.24 18.76
C LYS A 171 18.33 8.95 18.96
N ARG A 172 18.33 10.26 18.77
CA ARG A 172 19.49 11.12 19.02
C ARG A 172 19.77 11.20 20.52
N ILE A 173 21.03 11.09 20.89
CA ILE A 173 21.55 11.31 22.25
C ILE A 173 22.76 12.26 22.16
N SER A 174 22.95 13.08 23.20
CA SER A 174 24.17 13.88 23.36
C SER A 174 24.99 13.27 24.48
N VAL A 175 26.30 13.08 24.27
CA VAL A 175 27.27 12.59 25.26
C VAL A 175 28.13 13.78 25.68
N LEU A 176 28.38 13.92 26.98
CA LEU A 176 29.18 15.01 27.58
C LEU A 176 30.65 14.62 27.77
#